data_AF-A0A970EH86-F1
#
_entry.id   AF-A0A970EH86-F1
#
_cell.length_a   1.000
_cell.length_b   1.000
_cell.length_c   1.000
_cell.angle_alpha   90.00
_cell.angle_beta   90.00
_cell.angle_gamma   90.00
#
_symmetry.space_group_name_H-M   'P 1'
#
loop_
_entity.id
_entity.type
_entity.pdbx_description
1 polymer ?
#
loop_
_entity_poly.entity_id
_entity_poly.type
_entity_poly.pdbx_seq_one_letter_code
_entity_poly.pdbx_strand_id
1 'polypeptide(L)'
;DNQINRNRGFFSWLFGTRNNNNAGSGINTNIDGGDISNRIKSAINGISGVRDCEVAVNGNTCVVGVDTDNQTNISQIREQIITKVKQLVPNIEMVKVTNDEYIVQSIRNMLNTSGSDTTDAFESIVNSIR
;
A
#
# COMPACT_ATOMS: atom_id res chain seq x y z
N ASP A 1 -40.49 -6.31 -20.10
CA ASP A 1 -39.80 -5.02 -20.27
C ASP A 1 -38.42 -4.99 -19.64
N ASN A 2 -37.52 -4.33 -20.37
CA ASN A 2 -36.25 -3.69 -19.96
C ASN A 2 -35.09 -4.58 -19.44
N GLN A 3 -34.19 -5.14 -20.27
CA GLN A 3 -33.10 -4.55 -21.09
C GLN A 3 -31.92 -3.89 -20.34
N ILE A 4 -30.73 -4.55 -20.51
CA ILE A 4 -29.37 -3.98 -20.70
C ILE A 4 -28.68 -3.47 -19.39
N ASN A 5 -27.46 -3.84 -18.97
CA ASN A 5 -26.22 -3.80 -19.75
C ASN A 5 -25.04 -4.59 -19.14
N ARG A 6 -24.57 -5.56 -19.92
CA ARG A 6 -23.18 -5.96 -20.22
C ARG A 6 -22.07 -5.11 -19.57
N ASN A 7 -21.39 -5.68 -18.57
CA ASN A 7 -19.94 -5.56 -18.48
C ASN A 7 -19.34 -6.79 -17.77
N ARG A 8 -19.46 -7.95 -18.42
CA ARG A 8 -18.69 -9.15 -18.08
C ARG A 8 -17.35 -9.01 -18.82
N GLY A 9 -16.35 -8.47 -18.13
CA GLY A 9 -15.02 -8.30 -18.69
C GLY A 9 -13.96 -8.20 -17.60
N PHE A 10 -13.15 -9.26 -17.48
CA PHE A 10 -11.77 -9.22 -17.00
C PHE A 10 -11.42 -9.25 -15.49
N PHE A 11 -12.38 -9.22 -14.56
CA PHE A 11 -12.05 -9.16 -13.10
C PHE A 11 -12.73 -10.22 -12.21
N SER A 12 -13.02 -11.42 -12.72
CA SER A 12 -13.81 -12.43 -11.98
C SER A 12 -13.05 -13.69 -11.53
N TRP A 13 -11.71 -13.73 -11.59
CA TRP A 13 -10.93 -14.89 -11.09
C TRP A 13 -9.92 -14.56 -9.96
N LEU A 14 -9.83 -13.31 -9.49
CA LEU A 14 -8.89 -12.92 -8.43
C LEU A 14 -9.54 -12.68 -7.04
N PHE A 15 -10.84 -12.93 -6.90
CA PHE A 15 -11.54 -12.87 -5.60
C PHE A 15 -12.27 -14.19 -5.34
N GLY A 16 -11.50 -15.27 -5.32
CA GLY A 16 -11.93 -16.55 -4.77
C GLY A 16 -11.83 -16.51 -3.24
N THR A 17 -12.95 -16.26 -2.59
CA THR A 17 -13.16 -16.42 -1.14
C THR A 17 -12.60 -17.74 -0.62
N ARG A 18 -11.67 -17.66 0.34
CA ARG A 18 -11.43 -18.70 1.36
C ARG A 18 -10.99 -18.07 2.67
N ASN A 19 -11.88 -18.06 3.67
CA ASN A 19 -11.66 -18.50 5.06
C ASN A 19 -12.74 -17.85 5.94
N ASN A 20 -13.62 -18.63 6.57
CA ASN A 20 -13.38 -19.43 7.78
C ASN A 20 -13.56 -18.57 9.04
N ASN A 21 -14.76 -18.69 9.61
CA ASN A 21 -15.10 -18.55 11.03
C ASN A 21 -14.21 -17.61 11.87
N ASN A 22 -14.54 -16.32 11.89
CA ASN A 22 -14.60 -15.62 13.17
C ASN A 22 -15.54 -14.42 13.10
N ALA A 23 -16.09 -14.12 14.27
CA ALA A 23 -17.23 -13.25 14.53
C ALA A 23 -17.24 -11.91 13.78
N GLY A 24 -18.47 -11.45 13.50
CA GLY A 24 -18.75 -10.17 12.90
C GLY A 24 -17.99 -9.04 13.58
N SER A 25 -17.35 -8.21 12.76
CA SER A 25 -16.86 -6.92 13.18
C SER A 25 -17.52 -5.92 12.26
N GLY A 26 -18.49 -5.19 12.82
CA GLY A 26 -18.95 -3.95 12.23
C GLY A 26 -17.75 -3.07 11.92
N ILE A 27 -17.93 -2.18 10.96
CA ILE A 27 -16.98 -1.14 10.56
C ILE A 27 -16.55 -0.38 11.82
N ASN A 28 -15.50 -0.86 12.49
CA ASN A 28 -14.92 -0.21 13.66
C ASN A 28 -13.89 0.73 13.08
N THR A 29 -14.27 2.01 12.98
CA THR A 29 -13.48 3.11 12.45
C THR A 29 -12.29 3.50 13.35
N ASN A 30 -11.76 2.56 14.14
CA ASN A 30 -10.41 2.62 14.67
C ASN A 30 -9.52 1.86 13.70
N ILE A 31 -9.18 2.56 12.63
CA ILE A 31 -8.18 2.13 11.67
C ILE A 31 -6.83 2.26 12.37
N ASP A 32 -6.44 1.24 13.12
CA ASP A 32 -5.05 1.05 13.53
C ASP A 32 -4.21 1.09 12.25
N GLY A 33 -3.30 2.07 12.12
CA GLY A 33 -2.51 2.29 10.90
C GLY A 33 -1.76 1.04 10.40
N GLY A 34 -1.55 0.05 11.28
CA GLY A 34 -1.01 -1.26 10.96
C GLY A 34 -1.89 -2.13 10.05
N ASP A 35 -3.22 -2.04 10.15
CA ASP A 35 -4.11 -2.88 9.33
C ASP A 35 -4.18 -2.38 7.88
N ILE A 36 -4.17 -1.06 7.67
CA ILE A 36 -4.15 -0.49 6.32
C ILE A 36 -2.80 -0.70 5.64
N SER A 37 -1.69 -0.44 6.33
CA SER A 37 -0.36 -0.62 5.76
C SER A 37 -0.14 -2.08 5.32
N ASN A 38 -0.60 -3.05 6.11
CA ASN A 38 -0.53 -4.47 5.77
C ASN A 38 -1.39 -4.84 4.54
N ARG A 39 -2.59 -4.26 4.39
CA ARG A 39 -3.45 -4.47 3.21
C ARG A 39 -2.83 -3.87 1.95
N ILE A 40 -2.25 -2.67 2.05
CA ILE A 40 -1.53 -2.03 0.95
C ILE A 40 -0.30 -2.86 0.57
N LYS A 41 0.52 -3.25 1.55
CA LYS A 41 1.72 -4.10 1.37
C LYS A 41 1.37 -5.38 0.63
N SER A 42 0.30 -6.07 1.05
CA SER A 42 -0.18 -7.29 0.38
C SER A 42 -0.60 -7.05 -1.07
N ALA A 43 -1.24 -5.91 -1.37
CA ALA A 43 -1.66 -5.58 -2.74
C ALA A 43 -0.49 -5.20 -3.65
N ILE A 44 0.56 -4.58 -3.10
CA ILE A 44 1.77 -4.16 -3.81
C ILE A 44 2.71 -5.34 -4.06
N ASN A 45 2.90 -6.23 -3.08
CA ASN A 45 3.70 -7.45 -3.26
C ASN A 45 3.14 -8.39 -4.35
N GLY A 46 1.86 -8.24 -4.72
CA GLY A 46 1.27 -8.95 -5.87
C GLY A 46 1.58 -8.32 -7.24
N ILE A 47 2.36 -7.24 -7.33
CA ILE A 47 2.75 -6.60 -8.59
C ILE A 47 3.99 -7.30 -9.14
N SER A 48 3.97 -7.68 -10.43
CA SER A 48 5.10 -8.27 -11.11
C SER A 48 6.31 -7.33 -11.07
N GLY A 49 7.47 -7.85 -10.64
CA GLY A 49 8.70 -7.07 -10.51
C GLY A 49 8.96 -6.46 -9.13
N VAL A 50 8.00 -6.58 -8.19
CA VAL A 50 8.19 -6.24 -6.77
C VAL A 50 8.58 -7.52 -6.02
N ARG A 51 9.73 -7.49 -5.33
CA ARG A 51 10.20 -8.59 -4.48
C ARG A 51 9.70 -8.44 -3.05
N ASP A 52 9.85 -7.25 -2.50
CA ASP A 52 9.37 -6.89 -1.17
C ASP A 52 8.95 -5.42 -1.16
N CYS A 53 8.12 -5.04 -0.20
CA CYS A 53 7.76 -3.65 0.00
C CYS A 53 7.50 -3.32 1.46
N GLU A 54 7.80 -2.08 1.83
CA GLU A 54 7.46 -1.50 3.12
C GLU A 54 6.54 -0.31 2.90
N VAL A 55 5.51 -0.22 3.73
CA VAL A 55 4.47 0.80 3.60
C VAL A 55 4.28 1.48 4.93
N ALA A 56 4.37 2.80 4.93
CA ALA A 56 4.01 3.64 6.05
C ALA A 56 2.92 4.62 5.63
N VAL A 57 1.88 4.73 6.44
CA VAL A 57 0.76 5.65 6.23
C VAL A 57 0.68 6.57 7.44
N ASN A 58 0.69 7.87 7.20
CA ASN A 58 0.48 8.89 8.21
C ASN A 58 -0.50 9.94 7.68
N GLY A 59 -1.70 9.99 8.26
CA GLY A 59 -2.78 10.87 7.80
C GLY A 59 -3.12 10.67 6.31
N ASN A 60 -2.96 11.74 5.53
CA ASN A 60 -3.26 11.77 4.08
C ASN A 60 -2.03 11.44 3.22
N THR A 61 -0.92 11.05 3.83
CA THR A 61 0.35 10.74 3.14
C THR A 61 0.68 9.26 3.28
N CYS A 62 1.01 8.63 2.15
CA CYS A 62 1.52 7.28 2.07
C CYS A 62 2.94 7.27 1.51
N VAL A 63 3.84 6.59 2.19
CA VAL A 63 5.18 6.30 1.69
C VAL A 63 5.30 4.80 1.46
N VAL A 64 5.71 4.45 0.25
CA VAL A 64 5.96 3.08 -0.18
C VAL A 64 7.42 2.94 -0.56
N GLY A 65 8.16 2.13 0.20
CA GLY A 65 9.44 1.60 -0.20
C GLY A 65 9.25 0.27 -0.94
N VAL A 66 9.81 0.11 -2.13
CA VAL A 66 9.76 -1.16 -2.88
C VAL A 66 11.16 -1.66 -3.19
N ASP A 67 11.41 -2.92 -2.90
CA ASP A 67 12.55 -3.66 -3.44
C ASP A 67 12.10 -4.30 -4.75
N THR A 68 12.72 -3.87 -5.85
CA THR A 68 12.43 -4.39 -7.19
C THR A 68 13.48 -5.41 -7.61
N ASP A 69 13.11 -6.32 -8.50
CA ASP A 69 14.15 -7.09 -9.17
C ASP A 69 15.06 -6.17 -10.03
N ASN A 70 16.31 -6.59 -10.28
CA ASN A 70 17.30 -5.80 -11.03
C ASN A 70 16.88 -5.51 -12.49
N GLN A 71 15.75 -6.06 -12.94
CA GLN A 71 15.24 -5.91 -14.31
C GLN A 71 14.00 -5.01 -14.39
N THR A 72 13.41 -4.65 -13.25
CA THR A 72 12.17 -3.87 -13.18
C THR A 72 12.45 -2.39 -13.03
N ASN A 73 11.87 -1.60 -13.94
CA ASN A 73 11.94 -0.15 -13.86
C ASN A 73 10.92 0.39 -12.87
N ILE A 74 11.38 1.05 -11.80
CA ILE A 74 10.49 1.62 -10.78
C ILE A 74 9.46 2.59 -11.35
N SER A 75 9.81 3.36 -12.40
CA SER A 75 8.87 4.31 -13.01
C SER A 75 7.65 3.61 -13.62
N GLN A 76 7.79 2.36 -14.07
CA GLN A 76 6.67 1.60 -14.66
C GLN A 76 5.73 1.03 -13.59
N ILE A 77 6.28 0.59 -12.46
CA ILE A 77 5.48 0.05 -11.35
C ILE A 77 4.93 1.15 -10.44
N ARG A 78 5.57 2.33 -10.40
CA ARG A 78 5.16 3.48 -9.55
C ARG A 78 3.71 3.86 -9.79
N GLU A 79 3.29 4.03 -11.04
CA GLU A 79 1.90 4.38 -11.37
C GLU A 79 0.91 3.29 -10.95
N GLN A 80 1.30 2.01 -11.08
CA GLN A 80 0.48 0.89 -10.64
C GLN A 80 0.32 0.87 -9.13
N ILE A 81 1.41 1.13 -8.39
CA ILE A 81 1.43 1.23 -6.93
C ILE A 81 0.52 2.39 -6.48
N ILE A 82 0.71 3.59 -7.04
CA ILE A 82 -0.10 4.77 -6.70
C ILE A 82 -1.59 4.47 -6.93
N THR A 83 -1.92 3.87 -8.07
CA THR A 83 -3.29 3.50 -8.40
C THR A 83 -3.88 2.52 -7.39
N LYS A 84 -3.16 1.46 -7.03
CA LYS A 84 -3.62 0.48 -6.03
C LYS A 84 -3.79 1.10 -4.65
N VAL A 85 -2.84 1.94 -4.22
CA VAL A 85 -2.89 2.64 -2.93
C VAL A 85 -4.15 3.52 -2.87
N LYS A 86 -4.40 4.34 -3.90
CA LYS A 86 -5.59 5.20 -3.96
C LYS A 86 -6.91 4.44 -4.06
N GLN A 87 -6.91 3.25 -4.67
CA GLN A 87 -8.10 2.38 -4.69
C GLN A 87 -8.44 1.80 -3.31
N LEU A 88 -7.40 1.47 -2.52
CA LEU A 88 -7.58 0.92 -1.17
C LEU A 88 -7.87 2.01 -0.13
N VAL A 89 -7.22 3.16 -0.27
CA VAL A 89 -7.34 4.29 0.65
C VAL A 89 -7.53 5.58 -0.16
N PRO A 90 -8.78 5.88 -0.55
CA PRO A 90 -9.08 7.04 -1.40
C PRO A 90 -8.83 8.39 -0.73
N ASN A 91 -8.72 8.43 0.60
CA ASN A 91 -8.44 9.64 1.38
C ASN A 91 -6.94 10.04 1.35
N ILE A 92 -6.07 9.23 0.75
CA ILE A 92 -4.65 9.56 0.63
C ILE A 92 -4.47 10.54 -0.54
N GLU A 93 -4.02 11.74 -0.21
CA GLU A 93 -3.73 12.80 -1.18
C GLU A 93 -2.37 12.56 -1.86
N MET A 94 -1.36 12.21 -1.05
CA MET A 94 0.02 12.08 -1.48
C MET A 94 0.52 10.64 -1.32
N VAL A 95 1.00 10.06 -2.42
CA VAL A 95 1.67 8.74 -2.43
C VAL A 95 3.08 8.93 -2.95
N LYS A 96 4.08 8.61 -2.14
CA LYS A 96 5.49 8.62 -2.53
C LYS A 96 6.01 7.19 -2.67
N VAL A 97 6.67 6.91 -3.79
CA VAL A 97 7.20 5.56 -4.09
C VAL A 97 8.70 5.66 -4.37
N THR A 98 9.49 4.89 -3.63
CA THR A 98 10.95 4.84 -3.72
C THR A 98 11.48 3.41 -3.78
N ASN A 99 12.58 3.19 -4.50
CA ASN A 99 13.42 1.98 -4.44
C ASN A 99 14.78 2.24 -3.80
N ASP A 100 14.98 3.42 -3.23
CA ASP A 100 16.22 3.70 -2.53
C ASP A 100 16.31 2.83 -1.27
N GLU A 101 17.28 1.93 -1.25
CA GLU A 101 17.49 0.98 -0.15
C GLU A 101 17.65 1.69 1.20
N TYR A 102 18.31 2.86 1.24
CA TYR A 102 18.47 3.63 2.47
C TYR A 102 17.13 4.14 2.99
N ILE A 103 16.24 4.56 2.09
CA ILE A 103 14.90 5.03 2.45
C ILE A 103 14.02 3.85 2.88
N VAL A 104 14.09 2.71 2.18
CA VAL A 104 13.36 1.47 2.56
C VAL A 104 13.77 1.01 3.95
N GLN A 105 15.07 0.98 4.24
CA GLN A 105 15.59 0.64 5.57
C GLN A 105 15.12 1.65 6.63
N SER A 106 15.07 2.94 6.29
CA SER A 106 14.59 3.99 7.20
C SER A 106 13.10 3.79 7.55
N ILE A 107 12.26 3.44 6.56
CA ILE A 107 10.85 3.08 6.78
C ILE A 107 10.76 1.86 7.71
N ARG A 108 11.54 0.81 7.44
CA ARG A 108 11.54 -0.41 8.26
C ARG A 108 11.95 -0.14 9.71
N ASN A 109 13.00 0.65 9.92
CA ASN A 109 13.46 1.03 11.26
C ASN A 109 12.41 1.87 12.00
N MET A 110 11.73 2.77 11.29
CA MET A 110 10.62 3.55 11.84
C MET A 110 9.44 2.65 12.24
N LEU A 111 9.04 1.69 11.40
CA LEU A 111 7.96 0.75 11.70
C LEU A 111 8.27 -0.16 12.91
N ASN A 112 9.55 -0.47 13.14
CA ASN A 112 9.99 -1.25 14.30
C ASN A 112 10.14 -0.41 15.57
N THR A 113 10.15 0.92 15.47
CA THR A 113 10.29 1.84 16.60
C THR A 113 8.90 2.20 17.13
N SER A 114 8.55 1.75 18.33
CA SER A 114 7.29 2.10 18.98
C SER A 114 7.48 3.36 19.84
N GLY A 115 7.01 4.52 19.37
CA GLY A 115 7.11 5.78 20.13
C GLY A 115 6.62 7.01 19.35
N SER A 116 6.51 8.15 20.07
CA SER A 116 6.15 9.47 19.53
C SER A 116 7.11 9.98 18.44
N ASP A 117 8.34 9.47 18.42
CA ASP A 117 9.42 9.87 17.50
C ASP A 117 9.21 9.36 16.06
N THR A 118 8.18 8.54 15.85
CA THR A 118 7.82 8.00 14.52
C THR A 118 7.30 9.06 13.56
N THR A 119 6.68 10.13 14.07
CA THR A 119 6.11 11.20 13.23
C THR A 119 7.22 12.04 12.58
N ASP A 120 8.24 12.44 13.35
CA ASP A 120 9.36 13.23 12.83
C ASP A 120 10.22 12.44 11.84
N ALA A 121 10.43 11.14 12.11
CA ALA A 121 11.09 10.23 11.19
C ALA A 121 10.32 10.08 9.88
N PHE A 122 8.99 9.98 9.94
CA PHE A 122 8.13 9.90 8.76
C PHE A 122 8.26 11.15 7.89
N GLU A 123 8.17 12.34 8.47
CA GLU A 123 8.32 13.61 7.75
C GLU A 123 9.70 13.77 7.12
N SER A 124 10.77 13.33 7.81
CA SER A 124 12.12 13.31 7.26
C SER A 124 12.22 12.42 6.01
N ILE A 125 11.62 11.22 6.07
CA ILE A 125 11.56 10.29 4.94
C ILE A 125 10.77 10.91 3.77
N VAL A 126 9.59 11.49 4.02
CA VAL A 126 8.77 12.13 2.99
C VAL A 126 9.53 13.23 2.27
N ASN A 127 10.29 14.04 3.00
CA ASN A 127 11.08 15.13 2.44
C ASN A 127 12.34 14.66 1.71
N SER A 128 12.90 13.51 2.09
CA SER A 128 14.05 12.89 1.40
C SER A 128 13.68 12.38 0.00
N ILE A 129 12.43 11.97 -0.20
CA ILE A 129 11.92 11.53 -1.50
C ILE A 129 11.48 12.77 -2.28
N ARG A 130 12.34 13.27 -3.17
CA ARG A 130 12.01 14.35 -4.11
C ARG A 130 11.41 13.84 -5.40
#